data_AF-A0A7W0XIM0-F1
#
_entry.id   AF-A0A7W0XIM0-F1
#
_cell.length_a   1.000
_cell.length_b   1.000
_cell.length_c   1.000
_cell.angle_alpha   90.00
_cell.angle_beta   90.00
_cell.angle_gamma   90.00
#
_symmetry.space_group_name_H-M   'P 1'
#
loop_
_entity.id
_entity.type
_entity.pdbx_description
1 polymer ?
#
loop_
_entity_poly.entity_id
_entity_poly.type
_entity_poly.pdbx_seq_one_letter_code
_entity_poly.pdbx_strand_id
1 'polypeptide(L)'
;MKKLLAIIGTACSLALPANAEEVQFIGGLTIHAQAGTCPEGNHVGLSYLARFRPRNTALATPHSDLNLFSQGGAMGHRLPNGLFTATFKKVQATAVSGGSGTTLVSESTTFIKFTQQSDIGQTSRSVSVEGQIKGFDGQPQCTVSFILSAAKQFDF
;
A
#
# COMPACT_ATOMS: atom_id res chain seq x y z
N MET A 1 27.98 -37.97 -54.57
CA MET A 1 27.17 -38.09 -53.34
C MET A 1 27.26 -36.79 -52.56
N LYS A 2 26.23 -35.94 -52.61
CA LYS A 2 26.20 -34.62 -51.92
C LYS A 2 25.35 -34.75 -50.66
N LYS A 3 25.96 -34.59 -49.49
CA LYS A 3 25.26 -34.59 -48.18
C LYS A 3 24.73 -33.17 -47.92
N LEU A 4 23.41 -33.03 -47.85
CA LEU A 4 22.74 -31.80 -47.41
C LEU A 4 22.68 -31.83 -45.87
N LEU A 5 23.33 -30.89 -45.20
CA LEU A 5 23.18 -30.64 -43.77
C LEU A 5 22.00 -29.67 -43.58
N ALA A 6 20.91 -30.15 -42.98
CA ALA A 6 19.81 -29.31 -42.55
C ALA A 6 20.10 -28.79 -41.14
N ILE A 7 20.36 -27.48 -41.03
CA ILE A 7 20.50 -26.77 -39.76
C ILE A 7 19.09 -26.44 -39.27
N ILE A 8 18.62 -27.16 -38.25
CA ILE A 8 17.36 -26.90 -37.56
C ILE A 8 17.56 -25.64 -36.72
N GLY A 9 17.03 -24.51 -37.21
CA GLY A 9 17.02 -23.24 -36.50
C GLY A 9 16.04 -23.29 -35.34
N THR A 10 16.55 -23.50 -34.13
CA THR A 10 15.79 -23.35 -32.89
C THR A 10 15.52 -21.86 -32.68
N ALA A 11 14.35 -21.38 -33.12
CA ALA A 11 13.88 -20.05 -32.80
C ALA A 11 13.65 -19.96 -31.29
N CYS A 12 14.60 -19.37 -30.56
CA CYS A 12 14.36 -18.88 -29.21
C CYS A 12 13.26 -17.82 -29.29
N SER A 13 12.03 -18.23 -29.02
CA SER A 13 10.94 -17.31 -28.73
C SER A 13 11.32 -16.58 -27.44
N LEU A 14 11.94 -15.41 -27.56
CA LEU A 14 12.08 -14.48 -26.45
C LEU A 14 10.67 -14.09 -26.04
N ALA A 15 10.12 -14.80 -25.05
CA ALA A 15 8.91 -14.37 -24.36
C ALA A 15 9.22 -13.01 -23.76
N LEU A 16 8.72 -11.95 -24.40
CA LEU A 16 8.76 -10.62 -23.82
C LEU A 16 8.10 -10.74 -22.45
N PRO A 17 8.74 -10.27 -21.36
CA PRO A 17 8.11 -10.29 -20.06
C PRO A 17 6.80 -9.52 -20.21
N ALA A 18 5.68 -10.20 -19.97
CA ALA A 18 4.38 -9.56 -19.87
C ALA A 18 4.56 -8.39 -18.91
N ASN A 19 4.30 -7.16 -19.38
CA ASN A 19 4.43 -5.95 -18.57
C ASN A 19 3.66 -6.20 -17.27
N ALA A 20 4.39 -6.37 -16.15
CA ALA A 20 3.76 -6.60 -14.87
C ALA A 20 2.92 -5.36 -14.57
N GLU A 21 1.62 -5.50 -14.39
CA GLU A 21 0.74 -4.36 -14.11
C GLU A 21 1.00 -3.83 -12.69
N GLU A 22 0.81 -2.52 -12.47
CA GLU A 22 0.88 -1.97 -11.12
C GLU A 22 -0.34 -2.44 -10.34
N VAL A 23 -0.12 -3.38 -9.43
CA VAL A 23 -1.20 -3.87 -8.56
C VAL A 23 -1.52 -2.79 -7.55
N GLN A 24 -2.70 -2.18 -7.69
CA GLN A 24 -3.26 -1.26 -6.70
C GLN A 24 -4.66 -1.70 -6.28
N PHE A 25 -4.98 -1.48 -5.02
CA PHE A 25 -6.29 -1.80 -4.44
C PHE A 25 -6.93 -0.51 -3.93
N ILE A 26 -8.20 -0.28 -4.28
CA ILE A 26 -9.00 0.85 -3.80
C ILE A 26 -10.22 0.33 -3.04
N GLY A 27 -10.51 0.95 -1.89
CA GLY A 27 -11.64 0.58 -1.05
C GLY A 27 -11.75 1.43 0.20
N GLY A 28 -12.25 0.85 1.30
CA GLY A 28 -12.47 1.55 2.56
C GLY A 28 -11.52 1.08 3.65
N LEU A 29 -11.02 2.02 4.45
CA LEU A 29 -10.33 1.75 5.71
C LEU A 29 -11.13 2.34 6.87
N THR A 30 -11.53 1.50 7.82
CA THR A 30 -12.29 1.91 9.01
C THR A 30 -11.44 1.73 10.26
N ILE A 31 -11.38 2.75 11.10
CA ILE A 31 -10.73 2.67 12.41
C ILE A 31 -11.71 2.00 13.39
N HIS A 32 -11.30 0.91 14.05
CA HIS A 32 -12.15 0.15 14.97
C HIS A 32 -11.67 0.17 16.42
N ALA A 33 -10.45 0.62 16.68
CA ALA A 33 -9.94 0.83 18.03
C ALA A 33 -8.88 1.93 18.03
N GLN A 34 -8.70 2.57 19.19
CA GLN A 34 -7.66 3.57 19.41
C GLN A 34 -6.98 3.34 20.77
N ALA A 35 -5.71 3.73 20.88
CA ALA A 35 -4.93 3.63 22.10
C ALA A 35 -3.93 4.80 22.20
N GLY A 36 -3.54 5.13 23.43
CA GLY A 36 -2.66 6.26 23.73
C GLY A 36 -3.38 7.60 23.75
N THR A 37 -2.64 8.69 23.56
CA THR A 37 -3.19 10.06 23.57
C THR A 37 -3.45 10.50 22.13
N CYS A 38 -4.70 10.36 21.68
CA CYS A 38 -5.19 10.96 20.45
C CYS A 38 -5.85 12.31 20.80
N PRO A 39 -5.50 13.43 20.13
CA PRO A 39 -6.15 14.72 20.37
C PRO A 39 -7.64 14.66 20.05
N GLU A 40 -8.37 15.68 20.51
CA GLU A 40 -9.84 15.78 20.49
C GLU A 40 -10.54 15.07 19.33
N GLY A 41 -11.20 13.96 19.65
CA GLY A 41 -12.00 13.18 18.71
C GLY A 41 -11.86 11.68 18.97
N ASN A 42 -12.99 10.97 19.01
CA ASN A 42 -12.95 9.53 18.90
C ASN A 42 -12.75 9.16 17.43
N HIS A 43 -11.59 8.60 17.08
CA HIS A 43 -11.34 8.16 15.71
C HIS A 43 -12.07 6.85 15.38
N VAL A 44 -12.57 6.12 16.39
CA VAL A 44 -13.29 4.86 16.19
C VAL A 44 -14.58 5.12 15.41
N GLY A 45 -14.76 4.35 14.33
CA GLY A 45 -15.87 4.49 13.38
C GLY A 45 -15.53 5.39 12.19
N LEU A 46 -14.45 6.18 12.24
CA LEU A 46 -14.03 6.96 11.08
C LEU A 46 -13.59 6.05 9.94
N SER A 47 -14.11 6.37 8.75
CA SER A 47 -13.83 5.65 7.52
C SER A 47 -13.17 6.56 6.51
N TYR A 48 -12.13 6.07 5.86
CA TYR A 48 -11.41 6.73 4.78
C TYR A 48 -11.59 5.94 3.50
N LEU A 49 -11.68 6.63 2.37
CA LEU A 49 -11.33 6.00 1.10
C LEU A 49 -9.84 5.67 1.18
N ALA A 50 -9.45 4.47 0.80
CA ALA A 50 -8.09 3.99 0.92
C ALA A 50 -7.57 3.47 -0.42
N ARG A 51 -6.30 3.78 -0.71
CA ARG A 51 -5.55 3.19 -1.82
C ARG A 51 -4.31 2.51 -1.27
N PHE A 52 -4.26 1.20 -1.43
CA PHE A 52 -3.16 0.34 -1.02
C PHE A 52 -2.40 -0.17 -2.25
N ARG A 53 -1.08 0.00 -2.25
CA ARG A 53 -0.16 -0.53 -3.26
C ARG A 53 0.87 -1.40 -2.56
N PRO A 54 0.76 -2.73 -2.63
CA PRO A 54 1.83 -3.59 -2.15
C PRO A 54 3.08 -3.40 -3.01
N ARG A 55 4.25 -3.64 -2.44
CA ARG A 55 5.49 -3.74 -3.21
C ARG A 55 5.32 -4.76 -4.34
N ASN A 56 5.58 -4.35 -5.58
CA ASN A 56 5.61 -5.24 -6.72
C ASN A 56 7.05 -5.47 -7.16
N THR A 57 7.59 -6.65 -6.83
CA THR A 57 8.96 -7.05 -7.20
C THR A 57 9.17 -7.19 -8.70
N ALA A 58 8.10 -7.38 -9.49
CA ALA A 58 8.17 -7.50 -10.94
C ALA A 58 8.19 -6.14 -11.66
N LEU A 59 7.73 -5.07 -11.01
CA LEU A 59 7.66 -3.72 -11.57
C LEU A 59 8.77 -2.77 -11.10
N ALA A 60 9.74 -3.29 -10.35
CA ALA A 60 10.77 -2.48 -9.70
C ALA A 60 10.21 -1.32 -8.85
N THR A 61 8.96 -1.38 -8.37
CA THR A 61 8.47 -0.46 -7.34
C THR A 61 9.05 -0.95 -6.00
N PRO A 62 10.03 -0.24 -5.40
CA PRO A 62 10.71 -0.74 -4.21
C PRO A 62 9.83 -0.65 -2.95
N HIS A 63 8.75 0.13 -3.01
CA HIS A 63 7.98 0.60 -1.87
C HIS A 63 6.57 0.01 -1.82
N SER A 64 5.98 0.01 -0.63
CA SER A 64 4.55 -0.20 -0.42
C SER A 64 3.91 1.12 0.03
N ASP A 65 2.72 1.45 -0.47
CA ASP A 65 2.00 2.66 -0.11
C ASP A 65 0.63 2.34 0.51
N LEU A 66 0.25 3.08 1.55
CA LEU A 66 -1.12 3.15 2.09
C LEU A 66 -1.54 4.62 2.12
N ASN A 67 -2.48 5.00 1.25
CA ASN A 67 -3.01 6.35 1.18
C ASN A 67 -4.45 6.37 1.69
N LEU A 68 -4.78 7.34 2.52
CA LEU A 68 -6.10 7.56 3.09
C LEU A 68 -6.62 8.90 2.56
N PHE A 69 -7.88 8.94 2.15
CA PHE A 69 -8.54 10.12 1.63
C PHE A 69 -9.81 10.38 2.46
N SER A 70 -9.95 11.61 2.92
CA SER A 70 -11.16 12.15 3.54
C SER A 70 -11.70 13.28 2.66
N GLN A 71 -12.86 13.84 3.00
CA GLN A 71 -13.43 14.97 2.26
C GLN A 71 -12.55 16.23 2.33
N GLY A 72 -11.81 16.39 3.43
CA GLY A 72 -11.00 17.59 3.69
C GLY A 72 -9.51 17.41 3.44
N GLY A 73 -9.05 16.23 3.00
CA GLY A 73 -7.63 15.99 2.83
C GLY A 73 -7.24 14.54 2.52
N ALA A 74 -5.94 14.31 2.49
CA ALA A 74 -5.35 12.99 2.28
C ALA A 74 -4.14 12.79 3.19
N MET A 75 -3.91 11.54 3.60
CA MET A 75 -2.72 11.10 4.32
C MET A 75 -2.02 9.99 3.53
N GLY A 76 -0.76 10.20 3.15
CA GLY A 76 0.05 9.20 2.46
C GLY A 76 1.02 8.53 3.43
N HIS A 77 1.13 7.20 3.37
CA HIS A 77 2.11 6.44 4.13
C HIS A 77 2.90 5.55 3.19
N ARG A 78 4.19 5.86 3.02
CA ARG A 78 5.10 5.11 2.14
C ARG A 78 6.12 4.35 2.96
N LEU A 79 6.22 3.04 2.74
CA LEU A 79 7.31 2.22 3.23
C LEU A 79 8.35 2.09 2.11
N PRO A 80 9.51 2.79 2.17
CA PRO A 80 10.42 2.90 1.03
C PRO A 80 10.97 1.57 0.54
N ASN A 81 11.16 0.62 1.46
CA ASN A 81 11.72 -0.69 1.17
C ASN A 81 10.90 -1.77 1.88
N GLY A 82 10.33 -2.69 1.09
CA GLY A 82 9.70 -3.91 1.58
C GLY A 82 8.18 -3.85 1.69
N LEU A 83 7.64 -4.79 2.46
CA LEU A 83 6.21 -5.00 2.68
C LEU A 83 5.83 -4.61 4.11
N PHE A 84 4.57 -4.22 4.31
CA PHE A 84 4.01 -4.19 5.66
C PHE A 84 3.96 -5.62 6.23
N THR A 85 4.22 -5.74 7.53
CA THR A 85 4.32 -7.02 8.24
C THR A 85 3.65 -6.90 9.60
N ALA A 86 3.62 -8.00 10.36
CA ALA A 86 3.17 -7.99 11.76
C ALA A 86 4.03 -7.14 12.71
N THR A 87 5.16 -6.58 12.23
CA THR A 87 6.03 -5.67 12.99
C THR A 87 5.87 -4.23 12.52
N PHE A 88 5.96 -3.28 13.45
CA PHE A 88 5.92 -1.85 13.12
C PHE A 88 7.11 -1.47 12.23
N LYS A 89 6.80 -0.90 11.07
CA LYS A 89 7.77 -0.32 10.14
C LYS A 89 7.58 1.19 10.10
N LYS A 90 8.68 1.92 10.16
CA LYS A 90 8.68 3.37 9.98
C LYS A 90 8.28 3.68 8.53
N VAL A 91 7.38 4.64 8.36
CA VAL A 91 6.92 5.09 7.04
C VAL A 91 7.23 6.57 6.85
N GLN A 92 7.40 6.98 5.60
CA GLN A 92 7.33 8.38 5.21
C GLN A 92 5.85 8.78 5.19
N ALA A 93 5.48 9.76 6.01
CA ALA A 93 4.11 10.21 6.17
C ALA A 93 3.92 11.60 5.57
N THR A 94 2.88 11.78 4.75
CA THR A 94 2.51 13.08 4.18
C THR A 94 1.05 13.37 4.46
N ALA A 95 0.70 14.65 4.66
CA ALA A 95 -0.69 15.08 4.72
C ALA A 95 -0.92 16.24 3.75
N VAL A 96 -2.09 16.21 3.11
CA VAL A 96 -2.58 17.30 2.27
C VAL A 96 -3.94 17.68 2.83
N SER A 97 -4.13 18.93 3.22
CA SER A 97 -5.45 19.47 3.58
C SER A 97 -5.99 20.32 2.44
N GLY A 98 -7.32 20.34 2.25
CA GLY A 98 -8.01 20.88 1.09
C GLY A 98 -7.83 22.38 0.80
N GLY A 99 -7.04 23.11 1.60
CA GLY A 99 -6.79 24.54 1.40
C GLY A 99 -5.36 25.04 1.66
N SER A 100 -4.45 24.26 2.26
CA SER A 100 -3.14 24.78 2.73
C SER A 100 -1.91 24.05 2.19
N GLY A 101 -2.04 23.34 1.07
CA GLY A 101 -0.93 22.64 0.42
C GLY A 101 -0.48 21.38 1.16
N THR A 102 0.58 20.75 0.65
CA THR A 102 1.13 19.50 1.21
C THR A 102 2.04 19.82 2.39
N THR A 103 1.73 19.27 3.56
CA THR A 103 2.61 19.31 4.74
C THR A 103 3.23 17.93 4.94
N LEU A 104 4.54 17.88 5.12
CA LEU A 104 5.20 16.66 5.60
C LEU A 104 4.81 16.48 7.07
N VAL A 105 4.03 15.45 7.35
CA VAL A 105 3.73 15.07 8.73
C VAL A 105 4.99 14.42 9.27
N SER A 106 5.49 14.88 10.43
CA SER A 106 6.78 14.47 10.99
C SER A 106 7.08 12.99 10.76
N GLU A 107 7.92 12.71 9.76
CA GLU A 107 8.31 11.36 9.32
C GLU A 107 8.97 10.56 10.45
N SER A 108 9.40 11.25 11.51
CA SER A 108 10.09 10.66 12.66
C SER A 108 9.20 9.84 13.59
N THR A 109 7.87 9.90 13.45
CA THR A 109 6.95 9.33 14.45
C THR A 109 5.88 8.38 13.92
N THR A 110 5.76 8.19 12.60
CA THR A 110 4.70 7.36 12.03
C THR A 110 5.19 5.95 11.72
N PHE A 111 4.47 4.95 12.25
CA PHE A 111 4.79 3.54 12.05
C PHE A 111 3.53 2.74 11.71
N ILE A 112 3.65 1.79 10.78
CA ILE A 112 2.56 0.91 10.39
C ILE A 112 2.95 -0.55 10.57
N LYS A 113 1.99 -1.36 11.02
CA LYS A 113 2.05 -2.83 10.93
C LYS A 113 0.73 -3.36 10.41
N PHE A 114 0.77 -4.48 9.70
CA PHE A 114 -0.42 -5.26 9.32
C PHE A 114 -0.44 -6.51 10.20
N THR A 115 -1.43 -6.60 11.08
CA THR A 115 -1.61 -7.70 12.04
C THR A 115 -2.22 -8.92 11.37
N GLN A 116 -3.13 -8.70 10.43
CA GLN A 116 -3.70 -9.76 9.59
C GLN A 116 -3.74 -9.25 8.13
N GLN A 117 -3.37 -10.10 7.19
CA GLN A 117 -3.53 -9.81 5.77
C GLN A 117 -3.75 -11.12 5.00
N SER A 118 -4.59 -11.09 3.98
CA SER A 118 -4.62 -12.15 2.96
C SER A 118 -3.30 -12.17 2.19
N ASP A 119 -2.91 -13.32 1.62
CA ASP A 119 -1.81 -13.37 0.66
C ASP A 119 -2.11 -12.46 -0.55
N ILE A 120 -1.23 -11.48 -0.79
CA ILE A 120 -1.40 -10.47 -1.84
C ILE A 120 -0.44 -10.80 -2.98
N GLY A 121 -0.99 -11.32 -4.07
CA GLY A 121 -0.26 -11.64 -5.29
C GLY A 121 -0.77 -10.86 -6.51
N GLN A 122 -0.12 -11.08 -7.65
CA GLN A 122 -0.48 -10.45 -8.93
C GLN A 122 -1.93 -10.72 -9.38
N THR A 123 -2.47 -11.87 -8.97
CA THR A 123 -3.82 -12.33 -9.34
C THR A 123 -4.88 -11.99 -8.30
N SER A 124 -4.50 -11.39 -7.17
CA SER A 124 -5.44 -11.01 -6.11
C SER A 124 -6.42 -9.96 -6.64
N ARG A 125 -7.71 -10.26 -6.55
CA ARG A 125 -8.80 -9.36 -6.96
C ARG A 125 -9.23 -8.42 -5.85
N SER A 126 -8.88 -8.74 -4.62
CA SER A 126 -9.19 -7.94 -3.44
C SER A 126 -8.16 -8.20 -2.35
N VAL A 127 -8.18 -7.34 -1.35
CA VAL A 127 -7.37 -7.43 -0.14
C VAL A 127 -8.25 -7.11 1.07
N SER A 128 -8.05 -7.88 2.14
CA SER A 128 -8.52 -7.55 3.48
C SER A 128 -7.31 -7.50 4.42
N VAL A 129 -7.11 -6.37 5.08
CA VAL A 129 -5.99 -6.13 5.98
C VAL A 129 -6.52 -5.59 7.30
N GLU A 130 -6.07 -6.16 8.41
CA GLU A 130 -6.15 -5.55 9.73
C GLU A 130 -4.76 -5.01 10.08
N GLY A 131 -4.69 -3.84 10.70
CA GLY A 131 -3.42 -3.24 11.05
C GLY A 131 -3.50 -2.15 12.09
N GLN A 132 -2.34 -1.54 12.34
CA GLN A 132 -2.22 -0.40 13.25
C GLN A 132 -1.33 0.69 12.66
N ILE A 133 -1.69 1.95 12.93
CA ILE A 133 -0.88 3.14 12.63
C ILE A 133 -0.57 3.83 13.96
N LYS A 134 0.72 3.93 14.30
CA LYS A 134 1.24 4.80 15.36
C LYS A 134 1.64 6.13 14.76
N GLY A 135 1.48 7.22 15.50
CA GLY A 135 1.75 8.56 14.97
C GLY A 135 0.62 9.07 14.09
N PHE A 136 -0.60 8.52 14.23
CA PHE A 136 -1.71 8.82 13.34
C PHE A 136 -2.04 10.32 13.34
N ASP A 137 -2.32 10.87 12.15
CA ASP A 137 -2.61 12.30 11.95
C ASP A 137 -1.53 13.25 12.54
N GLY A 138 -0.27 12.79 12.53
CA GLY A 138 0.86 13.55 13.07
C GLY A 138 0.97 13.58 14.58
N GLN A 139 0.25 12.70 15.28
CA GLN A 139 0.18 12.66 16.74
C GLN A 139 0.99 11.48 17.27
N PRO A 140 2.23 11.69 17.78
CA PRO A 140 3.17 10.60 18.06
C PRO A 140 2.67 9.56 19.07
N GLN A 141 1.80 9.99 20.00
CA GLN A 141 1.23 9.14 21.04
C GLN A 141 -0.10 8.47 20.61
N CYS A 142 -0.66 8.83 19.46
CA CYS A 142 -1.90 8.26 18.97
C CYS A 142 -1.63 6.99 18.17
N THR A 143 -2.29 5.90 18.57
CA THR A 143 -2.31 4.64 17.82
C THR A 143 -3.74 4.30 17.43
N VAL A 144 -3.99 4.08 16.14
CA VAL A 144 -5.27 3.60 15.63
C VAL A 144 -5.13 2.18 15.11
N SER A 145 -6.12 1.33 15.37
CA SER A 145 -6.27 0.01 14.74
C SER A 145 -7.35 0.10 13.67
N PHE A 146 -7.10 -0.53 12.53
CA PHE A 146 -7.96 -0.38 11.36
C PHE A 146 -8.23 -1.71 10.66
N ILE A 147 -9.33 -1.74 9.92
CA ILE A 147 -9.65 -2.76 8.92
C ILE A 147 -9.74 -2.07 7.56
N LEU A 148 -8.97 -2.57 6.59
CA LEU A 148 -9.01 -2.20 5.18
C LEU A 148 -9.69 -3.31 4.40
N SER A 149 -10.65 -2.95 3.56
CA SER A 149 -11.24 -3.83 2.55
C SER A 149 -11.23 -3.12 1.21
N ALA A 150 -10.52 -3.67 0.23
CA ALA A 150 -10.31 -3.02 -1.07
C ALA A 150 -10.29 -4.02 -2.23
N ALA A 151 -10.75 -3.56 -3.40
CA ALA A 151 -10.73 -4.34 -4.64
C ALA A 151 -9.57 -3.88 -5.53
N LYS A 152 -9.03 -4.80 -6.34
CA LYS A 152 -8.01 -4.48 -7.33
C LYS A 152 -8.59 -3.47 -8.31
N GLN A 153 -7.90 -2.36 -8.52
CA GLN A 153 -8.23 -1.43 -9.60
C GLN A 153 -7.74 -2.06 -10.90
N PHE A 154 -8.63 -2.14 -11.88
CA PHE A 154 -8.30 -2.54 -13.24
C PHE A 154 -8.13 -1.28 -14.08
N ASP A 155 -7.02 -1.20 -14.80
CA ASP A 155 -6.87 -0.21 -15.86
C ASP A 155 -7.65 -0.74 -17.09
N PHE A 156 -8.74 -0.05 -17.46
CA PHE A 156 -9.56 -0.37 -18.63
C PHE A 156 -9.07 0.38 -19.87
#